data_AF-D4KYS9-F1
#
_entry.id   AF-D4KYS9-F1
#
_cell.length_a   1.000
_cell.length_b   1.000
_cell.length_c   1.000
_cell.angle_alpha   90.00
_cell.angle_beta   90.00
_cell.angle_gamma   90.00
#
_symmetry.space_group_name_H-M   'P 1'
#
loop_
_entity.id
_entity.type
_entity.pdbx_description
1 polymer ?
#
loop_
_entity_poly.entity_id
_entity_poly.type
_entity_poly.pdbx_seq_one_letter_code
_entity_poly.pdbx_strand_id
1 'polypeptide(L)'
;MDMEEQKLTEQLKACADLFYQNHEKEAYQMLANLLVDVSGKMQTLTELLAQLPENTGMTMQQKVRDDLQELVTSYQYKDALALADLLYYDIPEELELLEE
;
A
#
# COMPACT_ATOMS: atom_id res chain seq x y z
N MET A 1 -9.64 -12.94 4.19
CA MET A 1 -10.36 -12.07 3.24
C MET A 1 -11.69 -11.62 3.79
N ASP A 2 -11.67 -10.55 4.58
CA ASP A 2 -12.85 -9.71 4.75
C ASP A 2 -13.18 -9.08 3.38
N MET A 3 -14.47 -8.93 3.06
CA MET A 3 -14.89 -8.52 1.71
C MET A 3 -14.38 -7.12 1.34
N GLU A 4 -14.07 -6.31 2.35
CA GLU A 4 -13.55 -4.95 2.19
C GLU A 4 -12.05 -4.91 1.81
N GLU A 5 -11.25 -5.88 2.28
CA GLU A 5 -9.80 -5.93 2.01
C GLU A 5 -9.48 -6.44 0.60
N GLN A 6 -10.23 -7.45 0.14
CA GLN A 6 -10.19 -7.87 -1.27
C GLN A 6 -10.51 -6.69 -2.19
N LYS A 7 -11.56 -5.93 -1.85
CA LYS A 7 -11.97 -4.78 -2.64
C LYS A 7 -10.90 -3.69 -2.66
N LEU A 8 -10.26 -3.41 -1.53
CA LEU A 8 -9.16 -2.44 -1.47
C LEU A 8 -7.99 -2.89 -2.37
N THR A 9 -7.59 -4.16 -2.28
CA THR A 9 -6.49 -4.72 -3.10
C THR A 9 -6.80 -4.65 -4.61
N GLU A 10 -8.02 -4.97 -5.01
CA GLU A 10 -8.46 -4.83 -6.40
C GLU A 10 -8.44 -3.37 -6.87
N GLN A 11 -8.85 -2.43 -6.01
CA GLN A 11 -8.81 -1.01 -6.32
C GLN A 11 -7.37 -0.48 -6.43
N LEU A 12 -6.44 -0.96 -5.61
CA LEU A 12 -5.01 -0.64 -5.71
C LEU A 12 -4.44 -1.10 -7.06
N LYS A 13 -4.71 -2.35 -7.46
CA LYS A 13 -4.27 -2.89 -8.75
C LYS A 13 -4.88 -2.14 -9.93
N ALA A 14 -6.17 -1.81 -9.87
CA ALA A 14 -6.81 -0.98 -10.88
C ALA A 14 -6.20 0.43 -10.97
N CYS A 15 -5.77 1.01 -9.84
CA CYS A 15 -5.06 2.28 -9.82
C CYS A 15 -3.66 2.16 -10.46
N ALA A 16 -2.92 1.09 -10.17
CA ALA A 16 -1.65 0.78 -10.80
C ALA A 16 -1.78 0.60 -12.33
N ASP A 17 -2.81 -0.11 -12.78
CA ASP A 17 -3.10 -0.28 -14.21
C ASP A 17 -3.29 1.07 -14.92
N LEU A 18 -3.94 2.04 -14.27
CA LEU A 18 -4.07 3.39 -14.82
C LEU A 18 -2.70 4.10 -14.94
N PHE A 19 -1.81 3.95 -13.95
CA PHE A 19 -0.45 4.48 -14.05
C PHE A 19 0.34 3.82 -15.19
N TYR A 20 0.31 2.48 -15.30
CA TYR A 20 0.98 1.77 -16.40
C TYR A 20 0.45 2.16 -17.79
N GLN A 21 -0.84 2.49 -17.89
CA GLN A 21 -1.47 2.93 -19.14
C GLN A 21 -1.24 4.43 -19.43
N ASN A 22 -0.49 5.16 -18.58
CA ASN A 22 -0.29 6.61 -18.66
C ASN A 22 -1.56 7.45 -18.44
N HIS A 23 -2.58 6.88 -17.79
CA HIS A 23 -3.79 7.59 -17.34
C HIS A 23 -3.57 8.29 -15.99
N GLU A 24 -2.45 9.00 -15.85
CA GLU A 24 -1.97 9.54 -14.57
C GLU A 24 -3.00 10.41 -13.85
N LYS A 25 -3.74 11.25 -14.58
CA LYS A 25 -4.74 12.14 -13.95
C LYS A 25 -5.83 11.34 -13.22
N GLU A 26 -6.34 10.29 -13.85
CA GLU A 26 -7.35 9.40 -13.27
C GLU A 26 -6.73 8.58 -12.14
N ALA A 27 -5.50 8.09 -12.34
CA ALA A 27 -4.74 7.34 -11.36
C ALA A 27 -4.51 8.15 -10.07
N TYR A 28 -4.01 9.38 -10.15
CA TYR A 28 -3.82 10.25 -8.98
C TYR A 28 -5.13 10.59 -8.26
N GLN A 29 -6.23 10.77 -9.01
CA GLN A 29 -7.53 11.02 -8.40
C GLN A 29 -8.07 9.80 -7.67
N MET A 30 -7.85 8.61 -8.21
CA MET A 30 -8.17 7.35 -7.55
C MET A 30 -7.27 7.11 -6.32
N LEU A 31 -5.96 7.29 -6.48
CA LEU A 31 -4.95 7.12 -5.44
C LEU A 31 -5.22 8.02 -4.24
N ALA A 32 -5.61 9.28 -4.44
CA ALA A 32 -5.93 10.18 -3.34
C ALA A 32 -7.05 9.65 -2.42
N ASN A 33 -8.02 8.92 -2.97
CA ASN A 33 -9.07 8.28 -2.17
C ASN A 33 -8.53 7.02 -1.47
N LEU A 34 -7.76 6.20 -2.20
CA LEU A 34 -7.21 4.95 -1.67
C LEU A 34 -6.18 5.17 -0.56
N LEU A 35 -5.43 6.28 -0.60
CA LEU A 35 -4.44 6.61 0.42
C LEU A 35 -5.05 6.70 1.83
N VAL A 36 -6.31 7.12 1.95
CA VAL A 36 -7.00 7.16 3.26
C VAL A 36 -7.18 5.74 3.79
N ASP A 37 -7.70 4.83 2.95
CA ASP A 37 -7.95 3.44 3.34
C ASP A 37 -6.65 2.67 3.61
N VAL A 38 -5.65 2.83 2.74
CA VAL A 38 -4.30 2.26 2.91
C VAL A 38 -3.68 2.76 4.20
N SER A 39 -3.74 4.06 4.49
CA SER A 39 -3.15 4.61 5.72
C SER A 39 -3.76 4.02 6.99
N GLY A 40 -5.09 3.81 7.01
CA GLY A 40 -5.79 3.20 8.14
C GLY A 40 -5.39 1.75 8.37
N LYS A 41 -5.38 0.93 7.31
CA LYS A 41 -4.98 -0.48 7.38
C LYS A 41 -3.51 -0.63 7.79
N MET A 42 -2.63 0.23 7.28
CA MET A 42 -1.20 0.22 7.59
C MET A 42 -0.90 0.63 9.03
N GLN A 43 -1.70 1.53 9.61
CA GLN A 43 -1.62 1.82 11.04
C GLN A 43 -1.96 0.58 11.86
N THR A 44 -3.05 -0.11 11.53
CA THR A 44 -3.43 -1.38 12.19
C THR A 44 -2.33 -2.43 12.06
N LEU A 45 -1.73 -2.57 10.88
CA LEU A 45 -0.63 -3.52 10.64
C LEU A 45 0.58 -3.20 11.53
N THR A 46 0.96 -1.92 11.61
CA THR A 46 2.08 -1.48 12.46
C THR A 46 1.82 -1.82 13.93
N GLU A 47 0.60 -1.63 14.41
CA GLU A 47 0.17 -1.95 15.78
C GLU A 47 0.17 -3.46 16.07
N LEU A 48 -0.19 -4.30 15.08
CA LEU A 48 -0.14 -5.76 15.20
C LEU A 48 1.31 -6.26 15.23
N LEU A 49 2.14 -5.79 14.29
CA LEU A 49 3.55 -6.17 14.23
C LEU A 49 4.33 -5.74 15.49
N ALA A 50 3.88 -4.68 16.18
CA ALA A 50 4.48 -4.23 17.44
C ALA A 50 4.26 -5.20 18.61
N GLN A 51 3.28 -6.10 18.49
CA GLN A 51 2.97 -7.12 19.49
C GLN A 51 3.77 -8.41 19.27
N LEU A 52 4.41 -8.56 18.12
CA LEU A 52 5.27 -9.71 17.81
C LEU A 52 6.60 -9.64 18.58
N PRO A 53 7.26 -10.78 18.85
CA PRO A 53 8.58 -10.81 19.47
C PRO A 53 9.59 -9.93 18.70
N GLU A 54 10.46 -9.22 19.43
CA GLU A 54 11.33 -8.16 18.91
C GLU A 54 12.14 -8.53 17.65
N ASN A 55 12.51 -9.80 17.46
CA ASN A 55 13.32 -10.22 16.30
C ASN A 55 12.53 -10.42 15.01
N THR A 56 11.25 -10.80 15.08
CA THR A 56 10.40 -11.05 13.89
C THR A 56 9.63 -9.79 13.54
N GLY A 57 9.01 -9.16 14.54
CA GLY A 57 8.24 -7.93 14.35
C GLY A 57 9.08 -6.77 13.81
N MET A 58 10.34 -6.62 14.25
CA MET A 58 11.19 -5.52 13.80
C MET A 58 11.48 -5.57 12.28
N THR A 59 11.71 -6.75 11.72
CA THR A 59 12.00 -6.89 10.28
C THR A 59 10.79 -6.57 9.40
N MET A 60 9.60 -7.02 9.81
CA MET A 60 8.36 -6.76 9.08
C MET A 60 7.92 -5.30 9.22
N GLN A 61 8.06 -4.71 10.42
CA GLN A 61 7.79 -3.29 10.63
C GLN A 61 8.69 -2.37 9.81
N GLN A 62 9.95 -2.77 9.62
CA GLN A 62 10.88 -2.03 8.77
C GLN A 62 10.42 -2.07 7.32
N LYS A 63 10.07 -3.25 6.78
CA LYS A 63 9.54 -3.37 5.41
C LYS A 63 8.29 -2.51 5.19
N VAL A 64 7.27 -2.65 6.05
CA VAL A 64 6.04 -1.84 5.99
C VAL A 64 6.35 -0.35 5.99
N ARG A 65 7.27 0.09 6.86
CA ARG A 65 7.66 1.50 6.93
C ARG A 65 8.36 1.97 5.66
N ASP A 66 9.26 1.16 5.12
CA ASP A 66 10.03 1.50 3.93
C ASP A 66 9.10 1.58 2.70
N ASP A 67 8.17 0.65 2.54
CA ASP A 67 7.18 0.64 1.45
C ASP A 67 6.23 1.85 1.53
N LEU A 68 5.82 2.25 2.75
CA LEU A 68 5.03 3.47 2.95
C LEU A 68 5.82 4.75 2.69
N GLN A 69 7.08 4.77 3.09
CA GLN A 69 7.96 5.91 2.84
C GLN A 69 8.18 6.07 1.34
N GLU A 70 8.38 4.97 0.61
CA GLU A 70 8.50 4.98 -0.84
C GLU A 70 7.19 5.47 -1.47
N LEU A 71 6.02 4.95 -1.07
CA LEU A 71 4.71 5.40 -1.57
C LEU A 71 4.50 6.92 -1.43
N VAL A 72 4.81 7.47 -0.26
CA VAL A 72 4.71 8.92 -0.02
C VAL A 72 5.70 9.69 -0.89
N THR A 73 6.92 9.18 -1.03
CA THR A 73 7.99 9.80 -1.81
C THR A 73 7.62 9.80 -3.29
N SER A 74 7.25 8.66 -3.87
CA SER A 74 6.80 8.53 -5.25
C SER A 74 5.57 9.41 -5.53
N TYR A 75 4.62 9.51 -4.58
CA TYR A 75 3.46 10.40 -4.70
C TYR A 75 3.87 11.88 -4.77
N GLN A 76 4.79 12.32 -3.90
CA GLN A 76 5.28 13.70 -3.87
C GLN A 76 6.07 14.08 -5.14
N TYR A 77 6.91 13.17 -5.61
CA TYR A 77 7.72 13.38 -6.83
C TYR A 77 6.97 13.08 -8.12
N LYS A 78 5.72 12.60 -8.03
CA LYS A 78 4.91 12.17 -9.15
C LYS A 78 5.57 11.09 -10.00
N ASP A 79 6.25 10.15 -9.35
CA ASP A 79 6.85 9.00 -10.01
C ASP A 79 5.77 7.95 -10.30
N ALA A 80 5.17 8.04 -11.48
CA ALA A 80 4.08 7.18 -11.89
C ALA A 80 4.46 5.70 -11.94
N LEU A 81 5.70 5.37 -12.31
CA LEU A 81 6.14 3.98 -12.42
C LEU A 81 6.34 3.37 -11.03
N ALA A 82 7.03 4.08 -10.14
CA ALA A 82 7.20 3.63 -8.76
C ALA A 82 5.84 3.48 -8.05
N LEU A 83 4.92 4.44 -8.26
CA LEU A 83 3.55 4.31 -7.76
C LEU A 83 2.83 3.08 -8.31
N ALA A 84 2.97 2.78 -9.60
CA ALA A 84 2.35 1.60 -10.19
C ALA A 84 2.88 0.31 -9.56
N ASP A 85 4.20 0.19 -9.41
CA ASP A 85 4.83 -1.00 -8.83
C ASP A 85 4.39 -1.21 -7.37
N LEU A 86 4.43 -0.15 -6.55
CA LEU A 86 4.01 -0.20 -5.14
C LEU A 86 2.53 -0.59 -4.99
N LEU A 87 1.65 -0.02 -5.81
CA LEU A 87 0.20 -0.27 -5.73
C LEU A 87 -0.17 -1.65 -6.27
N TYR A 88 0.64 -2.24 -7.14
CA TYR A 88 0.37 -3.55 -7.72
C TYR A 88 0.93 -4.70 -6.87
N TYR A 89 2.12 -4.51 -6.30
CA TYR A 89 2.87 -5.57 -5.61
C TYR A 89 3.00 -5.31 -4.11
N ASP A 90 3.73 -4.26 -3.72
CA ASP A 90 4.23 -4.11 -2.34
C ASP A 90 3.10 -3.80 -1.35
N ILE A 91 2.25 -2.81 -1.62
CA ILE A 91 1.16 -2.44 -0.72
C ILE A 91 0.13 -3.57 -0.57
N PRO A 92 -0.31 -4.26 -1.64
CA PRO A 92 -1.12 -5.48 -1.50
C PRO A 92 -0.46 -6.57 -0.65
N GLU A 93 0.83 -6.85 -0.83
CA GLU A 93 1.56 -7.86 -0.04
C GLU A 93 1.53 -7.53 1.45
N GLU A 94 1.72 -6.25 1.82
CA GLU A 94 1.64 -5.83 3.22
C GLU A 94 0.22 -5.95 3.79
N LEU A 95 -0.80 -5.67 2.99
CA LEU A 95 -2.19 -5.82 3.42
C LEU A 95 -2.59 -7.28 3.66
N GLU A 96 -1.98 -8.23 2.94
CA GLU A 96 -2.21 -9.67 3.16
C GLU A 96 -1.76 -10.11 4.57
N LEU A 97 -0.77 -9.43 5.18
CA LEU A 97 -0.34 -9.70 6.55
C LEU A 97 -1.41 -9.39 7.60
N LEU A 98 -2.41 -8.58 7.28
CA LEU A 98 -3.56 -8.34 8.18
C LEU A 98 -4.51 -9.54 8.25
N GLU A 99 -4.36 -10.52 7.36
CA GLU A 99 -5.22 -11.70 7.29
C GLU A 99 -4.73 -12.90 8.10
N GLU A 100 -3.48 -12.87 8.60
CA GLU A 100 -2.86 -13.93 9.42
C GLU A 100 -3.08 -13.74 10.93
#